data_AF-E9DZ27-F1
#
_entry.id   AF-E9DZ27-F1
#
_cell.length_a   1.000
_cell.length_b   1.000
_cell.length_c   1.000
_cell.angle_alpha   90.00
_cell.angle_beta   90.00
_cell.angle_gamma   90.00
#
_symmetry.space_group_name_H-M   'P 1'
#
loop_
_entity.id
_entity.type
_entity.pdbx_description
1 polymer ?
#
loop_
_entity_poly.entity_id
_entity_poly.type
_entity_poly.pdbx_seq_one_letter_code
_entity_poly.pdbx_strand_id
1 'polypeptide(L)'
;MYEFLHGIAALVLLAYTAEFLFSLSDDPREPPRVRPTIPLIGHVLGIMRGGPTYYTETGNSTSAEMHSLGIFNYKIYVSTSSRLLPMIQKQSKSLSFRPFLQITARKHGDASDKTYEIYGGDLTYHLSHAVRTSLAPGPHLDEQNLRMGKRVLIEIDDLLNRGGPFEARNIHLLEWKRHLVVQASSCGVYGDQHPLLDPKGMAEITAHLAGLDIFGKRHEQRKVVYDAYTKYCRELPNDGSELAREHKRVIREAGVDELDYAKQASLFTITVFSNTAPTFYWTVWEVFSRPGILAEIRDERPSEGVMSTLAFRKVMTDTMLDGRYLLKAGNFIQMPGHLIHSDTSLWEEKGAAALPPSGFVAWGAPPHLCPARQFATVEVLIATALLVVRPDLQPHGDAWDKFPALNYKDLSTLLNPRKDVCISVGVSDNWVGKWSLEMGESRSRVPLASG
;
A
#
# COMPACT_ATOMS: atom_id res chain seq x y z
N MET A 1 -10.07 -38.13 -30.91
CA MET A 1 -11.09 -37.32 -30.19
C MET A 1 -11.50 -37.97 -28.87
N TYR A 2 -11.93 -39.24 -28.87
CA TYR A 2 -12.27 -39.94 -27.62
C TYR A 2 -11.09 -40.10 -26.66
N GLU A 3 -9.90 -40.50 -27.12
CA GLU A 3 -8.71 -40.63 -26.25
C GLU A 3 -8.32 -39.30 -25.58
N PHE A 4 -8.45 -38.20 -26.31
CA PHE A 4 -8.23 -36.85 -25.77
C PHE A 4 -9.24 -36.48 -24.69
N LEU A 5 -10.53 -36.81 -24.89
CA LEU A 5 -11.58 -36.58 -23.90
C LEU A 5 -11.39 -37.45 -22.65
N HIS A 6 -11.00 -38.72 -22.79
CA HIS A 6 -10.66 -39.59 -21.66
C HIS A 6 -9.44 -39.07 -20.89
N GLY A 7 -8.42 -38.57 -21.60
CA GLY A 7 -7.25 -37.94 -20.99
C GLY A 7 -7.61 -36.72 -20.14
N ILE A 8 -8.48 -35.85 -20.65
CA ILE A 8 -8.98 -34.69 -19.90
C ILE A 8 -9.79 -35.15 -18.68
N ALA A 9 -10.70 -36.10 -18.84
CA ALA A 9 -11.52 -36.61 -17.74
C ALA A 9 -10.65 -37.23 -16.63
N ALA A 10 -9.63 -38.00 -16.99
CA ALA A 10 -8.67 -38.59 -16.05
C ALA A 10 -7.87 -37.51 -15.29
N LEU A 11 -7.39 -36.46 -15.98
CA LEU A 11 -6.70 -35.34 -15.35
C LEU A 11 -7.60 -34.57 -14.37
N VAL A 12 -8.85 -34.33 -14.75
CA VAL A 12 -9.83 -33.67 -13.87
C VAL A 12 -10.09 -34.53 -12.63
N LEU A 13 -10.34 -35.84 -12.79
CA LEU A 13 -10.55 -36.75 -11.67
C LEU A 13 -9.32 -36.82 -10.76
N LEU A 14 -8.12 -36.87 -11.33
CA LEU A 14 -6.86 -36.85 -10.58
C LEU A 14 -6.74 -35.56 -9.76
N ALA A 15 -7.08 -34.41 -10.34
CA ALA A 15 -7.00 -33.12 -9.65
C ALA A 15 -7.99 -33.05 -8.47
N TYR A 16 -9.23 -33.49 -8.66
CA TYR A 16 -10.22 -33.59 -7.57
C TYR A 16 -9.81 -34.60 -6.50
N THR A 17 -9.25 -35.74 -6.90
CA THR A 17 -8.76 -36.77 -5.96
C THR A 17 -7.59 -36.23 -5.14
N ALA A 18 -6.63 -35.56 -5.78
CA ALA A 18 -5.51 -34.94 -5.08
C ALA A 18 -5.99 -33.86 -4.10
N GLU A 19 -6.92 -33.00 -4.50
CA GLU A 19 -7.52 -32.00 -3.60
C GLU A 19 -8.25 -32.64 -2.42
N PHE A 20 -9.01 -33.72 -2.65
CA PHE A 20 -9.64 -34.50 -1.59
C PHE A 20 -8.59 -35.07 -0.62
N LEU A 21 -7.52 -35.68 -1.13
CA LEU A 21 -6.43 -36.21 -0.31
C LEU A 21 -5.75 -35.13 0.52
N PHE A 22 -5.53 -33.93 -0.03
CA PHE A 22 -5.01 -32.80 0.75
C PHE A 22 -5.99 -32.39 1.87
N SER A 23 -7.30 -32.41 1.60
CA SER A 23 -8.32 -32.05 2.59
C SER A 23 -8.47 -33.08 3.74
N LEU A 24 -8.10 -34.34 3.54
CA LEU A 24 -8.13 -35.36 4.60
C LEU A 24 -7.17 -35.06 5.78
N SER A 25 -6.15 -34.23 5.54
CA SER A 25 -5.17 -33.83 6.55
C SER A 25 -5.58 -32.63 7.40
N ASP A 26 -6.76 -32.07 7.14
CA ASP A 26 -7.27 -30.90 7.86
C ASP A 26 -7.68 -31.27 9.29
N ASP A 27 -7.10 -30.59 10.28
CA ASP A 27 -7.52 -30.75 11.67
C ASP A 27 -8.94 -30.16 11.83
N PRO A 28 -9.90 -30.84 12.47
CA PRO A 28 -11.27 -30.34 12.64
C PRO A 28 -11.38 -29.00 13.36
N ARG A 29 -10.32 -28.56 14.07
CA ARG A 29 -10.26 -27.26 14.77
C ARG A 29 -9.72 -26.13 13.89
N GLU A 30 -9.18 -26.44 12.71
CA GLU A 30 -8.79 -25.41 11.74
C GLU A 30 -10.02 -24.72 11.14
N PRO A 31 -9.89 -23.46 10.68
CA PRO A 31 -10.97 -22.79 9.95
C PRO A 31 -11.46 -23.60 8.74
N PRO A 32 -12.79 -23.66 8.51
CA PRO A 32 -13.38 -24.46 7.45
C PRO A 32 -12.81 -24.08 6.08
N ARG A 33 -12.56 -25.09 5.25
CA ARG A 33 -11.98 -24.91 3.91
C ARG A 33 -13.04 -24.46 2.91
N VAL A 34 -12.77 -23.36 2.20
CA VAL A 34 -13.52 -22.98 0.99
C VAL A 34 -12.93 -23.74 -0.18
N ARG A 35 -13.78 -24.33 -1.04
CA ARG A 35 -13.33 -25.06 -2.23
C ARG A 35 -13.10 -24.10 -3.39
N PRO A 36 -12.02 -24.26 -4.17
CA PRO A 36 -11.82 -23.50 -5.39
C PRO A 36 -12.73 -24.00 -6.53
N THR A 37 -12.98 -23.15 -7.52
CA THR A 37 -13.71 -23.54 -8.75
C THR A 37 -12.92 -24.54 -9.61
N ILE A 38 -11.59 -24.38 -9.63
CA ILE A 38 -10.68 -25.28 -10.33
C ILE A 38 -9.82 -25.98 -9.26
N PRO A 39 -9.86 -27.31 -9.14
CA PRO A 39 -9.09 -28.03 -8.13
C PRO A 39 -7.60 -27.69 -8.17
N LEU A 40 -6.96 -27.68 -7.00
CA LEU A 40 -5.52 -27.41 -6.77
C LEU A 40 -5.03 -25.99 -7.10
N ILE A 41 -5.44 -25.43 -8.24
CA ILE A 41 -4.89 -24.17 -8.77
C ILE A 41 -5.89 -23.00 -8.73
N GLY A 42 -7.17 -23.25 -8.48
CA GLY A 42 -8.21 -22.23 -8.60
C GLY A 42 -8.04 -21.06 -7.62
N HIS A 43 -7.57 -21.32 -6.39
CA HIS A 43 -7.23 -20.23 -5.46
C HIS A 43 -6.03 -19.41 -5.95
N VAL A 44 -5.00 -20.05 -6.51
CA VAL A 44 -3.83 -19.35 -7.08
C VAL A 44 -4.26 -18.48 -8.26
N LEU A 45 -5.07 -19.02 -9.18
CA LEU A 45 -5.60 -18.28 -10.33
C LEU A 45 -6.51 -17.14 -9.88
N GLY A 46 -7.33 -17.35 -8.86
CA GLY A 46 -8.18 -16.34 -8.25
C GLY A 46 -7.36 -15.18 -7.68
N ILE A 47 -6.33 -15.48 -6.88
CA ILE A 47 -5.41 -14.46 -6.33
C ILE A 47 -4.66 -13.74 -7.46
N MET A 48 -4.18 -14.44 -8.48
CA MET A 48 -3.48 -13.81 -9.61
C MET A 48 -4.39 -12.90 -10.46
N ARG A 49 -5.68 -13.22 -10.54
CA ARG A 49 -6.65 -12.47 -11.35
C ARG A 49 -7.30 -11.31 -10.60
N GLY A 50 -7.74 -11.55 -9.36
CA GLY A 50 -8.47 -10.59 -8.52
C GLY A 50 -7.60 -9.88 -7.48
N GLY A 51 -6.36 -10.34 -7.25
CA GLY A 51 -5.48 -9.75 -6.26
C GLY A 51 -6.12 -9.73 -4.86
N PRO A 52 -6.12 -8.58 -4.16
CA PRO A 52 -6.76 -8.41 -2.86
C PRO A 52 -8.25 -8.78 -2.80
N THR A 53 -9.02 -8.62 -3.89
CA THR A 53 -10.47 -8.83 -3.84
C THR A 53 -10.87 -10.30 -3.85
N TYR A 54 -9.98 -11.20 -4.22
CA TYR A 54 -10.27 -12.63 -4.17
C TYR A 54 -10.53 -13.12 -2.73
N TYR A 55 -9.90 -12.49 -1.74
CA TYR A 55 -10.18 -12.78 -0.33
C TYR A 55 -11.58 -12.31 0.09
N THR A 56 -12.07 -11.22 -0.50
CA THR A 56 -13.47 -10.78 -0.35
C THR A 56 -14.42 -11.77 -1.02
N GLU A 57 -14.15 -12.19 -2.25
CA GLU A 57 -14.98 -13.15 -2.98
C GLU A 57 -15.14 -14.47 -2.21
N THR A 58 -14.04 -15.00 -1.67
CA THR A 58 -14.09 -16.21 -0.84
C THR A 58 -14.78 -15.96 0.50
N GLY A 59 -14.61 -14.79 1.11
CA GLY A 59 -15.36 -14.40 2.30
C GLY A 59 -16.88 -14.37 2.08
N ASN A 60 -17.34 -13.83 0.95
CA ASN A 60 -18.76 -13.77 0.61
C ASN A 60 -19.38 -15.14 0.28
N SER A 61 -18.56 -16.15 -0.02
CA SER A 61 -19.01 -17.52 -0.29
C SER A 61 -19.29 -18.36 0.97
N THR A 62 -19.03 -17.81 2.15
CA THR A 62 -19.18 -18.51 3.43
C THR A 62 -19.78 -17.60 4.49
N SER A 63 -20.53 -18.17 5.44
CA SER A 63 -20.99 -17.45 6.63
C SER A 63 -19.99 -17.53 7.80
N ALA A 64 -18.90 -18.28 7.63
CA ALA A 64 -17.86 -18.39 8.65
C ALA A 64 -17.06 -17.09 8.79
N GLU A 65 -16.84 -16.65 10.03
CA GLU A 65 -16.00 -15.49 10.35
C GLU A 65 -14.49 -15.69 10.08
N MET A 66 -14.10 -16.94 9.84
CA MET A 66 -12.77 -17.34 9.41
C MET A 66 -12.87 -18.61 8.55
N HIS A 67 -12.10 -18.66 7.47
CA HIS A 67 -12.03 -19.80 6.56
C HIS A 67 -10.60 -20.05 6.09
N SER A 68 -10.36 -21.19 5.44
CA SER A 68 -9.07 -21.55 4.86
C SER A 68 -9.13 -21.70 3.34
N LEU A 69 -8.09 -21.20 2.66
CA LEU A 69 -7.83 -21.41 1.24
C LEU A 69 -6.66 -22.38 1.09
N GLY A 70 -6.91 -23.52 0.46
CA GLY A 70 -5.88 -24.52 0.21
C GLY A 70 -5.01 -24.22 -1.00
N ILE A 71 -3.70 -24.15 -0.82
CA ILE A 71 -2.75 -24.03 -1.93
C ILE A 71 -1.70 -25.12 -1.77
N PHE A 72 -1.91 -26.24 -2.48
CA PHE A 72 -1.11 -27.46 -2.34
C PHE A 72 -1.02 -27.91 -0.87
N ASN A 73 0.18 -27.95 -0.30
CA ASN A 73 0.46 -28.31 1.09
C ASN A 73 0.36 -27.14 2.09
N TYR A 74 0.03 -25.93 1.61
CA TYR A 74 -0.12 -24.74 2.45
C TYR A 74 -1.58 -24.30 2.54
N LYS A 75 -1.89 -23.56 3.59
CA LYS A 75 -3.19 -22.90 3.78
C LYS A 75 -3.01 -21.41 4.01
N ILE A 76 -3.91 -20.63 3.45
CA ILE A 76 -4.12 -19.23 3.82
C ILE A 76 -5.41 -19.16 4.62
N TYR A 77 -5.30 -18.88 5.92
CA TYR A 77 -6.44 -18.56 6.77
C TYR A 77 -6.90 -17.12 6.49
N VAL A 78 -8.18 -16.91 6.26
CA VAL A 78 -8.76 -15.60 5.98
C VAL A 78 -9.75 -15.29 7.09
N SER A 79 -9.53 -14.19 7.80
CA SER A 79 -10.46 -13.68 8.81
C SER A 79 -11.30 -12.57 8.21
N THR A 80 -12.62 -12.74 8.23
CA THR A 80 -13.59 -11.75 7.76
C THR A 80 -14.15 -10.89 8.90
N SER A 81 -13.85 -11.26 10.16
CA SER A 81 -14.44 -10.66 11.34
C SER A 81 -13.55 -9.63 12.05
N SER A 82 -14.10 -8.43 12.24
CA SER A 82 -13.45 -7.31 12.94
C SER A 82 -13.15 -7.61 14.42
N ARG A 83 -13.90 -8.52 15.06
CA ARG A 83 -13.68 -8.88 16.48
C ARG A 83 -12.48 -9.78 16.69
N LEU A 84 -12.10 -10.58 15.69
CA LEU A 84 -10.94 -11.47 15.76
C LEU A 84 -9.63 -10.70 15.57
N LEU A 85 -9.70 -9.52 14.93
CA LEU A 85 -8.55 -8.71 14.60
C LEU A 85 -7.66 -8.36 15.82
N PRO A 86 -8.18 -7.82 16.95
CA PRO A 86 -7.33 -7.55 18.11
C PRO A 86 -6.69 -8.81 18.69
N MET A 87 -7.35 -9.96 18.57
CA MET A 87 -6.83 -11.25 19.06
C MET A 87 -5.67 -11.70 18.19
N ILE A 88 -5.80 -11.62 16.87
CA ILE A 88 -4.73 -11.94 15.91
C ILE A 88 -3.53 -11.02 16.13
N GLN A 89 -3.76 -9.71 16.27
CA GLN A 89 -2.67 -8.73 16.45
C GLN A 89 -1.91 -8.91 17.77
N LYS A 90 -2.56 -9.42 18.83
CA LYS A 90 -1.90 -9.72 20.11
C LYS A 90 -0.97 -10.94 20.04
N GLN A 91 -1.12 -11.82 19.05
CA GLN A 91 -0.31 -13.04 18.89
C GLN A 91 1.02 -12.76 18.17
N SER A 92 1.71 -11.67 18.47
CA SER A 92 2.93 -11.24 17.76
C SER A 92 4.13 -12.20 17.91
N LYS A 93 4.12 -13.07 18.93
CA LYS A 93 5.14 -14.11 19.12
C LYS A 93 4.96 -15.29 18.17
N SER A 94 3.71 -15.67 17.89
CA SER A 94 3.40 -16.81 17.03
C SER A 94 2.97 -16.42 15.62
N LEU A 95 2.60 -15.16 15.37
CA LEU A 95 2.21 -14.62 14.07
C LEU A 95 3.17 -13.50 13.67
N SER A 96 4.01 -13.73 12.66
CA SER A 96 5.10 -12.81 12.28
C SER A 96 5.03 -12.37 10.82
N PHE A 97 5.38 -11.10 10.59
CA PHE A 97 5.61 -10.56 9.24
C PHE A 97 7.09 -10.62 8.83
N ARG A 98 8.02 -10.83 9.77
CA ARG A 98 9.46 -10.73 9.54
C ARG A 98 9.99 -11.64 8.42
N PRO A 99 9.54 -12.90 8.28
CA PRO A 99 10.02 -13.76 7.18
C PRO A 99 9.81 -13.15 5.80
N PHE A 100 8.77 -12.32 5.61
CA PHE A 100 8.51 -11.65 4.34
C PHE A 100 9.46 -10.50 4.06
N LEU A 101 10.00 -9.84 5.08
CA LEU A 101 11.04 -8.82 4.90
C LEU A 101 12.31 -9.45 4.33
N GLN A 102 12.71 -10.61 4.86
CA GLN A 102 13.87 -11.36 4.37
C GLN A 102 13.67 -11.85 2.93
N ILE A 103 12.52 -12.44 2.62
CA ILE A 103 12.18 -12.89 1.26
C ILE A 103 12.16 -11.72 0.28
N THR A 104 11.57 -10.58 0.69
CA THR A 104 11.48 -9.37 -0.15
C THR A 104 12.87 -8.79 -0.41
N ALA A 105 13.74 -8.72 0.60
CA ALA A 105 15.12 -8.24 0.43
C ALA A 105 15.87 -9.03 -0.66
N ARG A 106 15.64 -10.35 -0.75
CA ARG A 106 16.19 -11.17 -1.83
C ARG A 106 15.48 -10.97 -3.17
N LYS A 107 14.17 -11.24 -3.21
CA LYS A 107 13.42 -11.36 -4.48
C LYS A 107 13.25 -10.02 -5.18
N HIS A 108 13.10 -8.95 -4.41
CA HIS A 108 12.87 -7.61 -4.92
C HIS A 108 14.15 -6.76 -4.83
N GLY A 109 14.83 -6.80 -3.68
CA GLY A 109 16.04 -6.03 -3.44
C GLY A 109 17.35 -6.67 -3.92
N ASP A 110 17.32 -7.84 -4.56
CA ASP A 110 18.52 -8.53 -5.09
C ASP A 110 19.66 -8.62 -4.05
N ALA A 111 19.30 -8.92 -2.80
CA ALA A 111 20.25 -9.12 -1.70
C ALA A 111 21.23 -10.26 -2.01
N SER A 112 22.50 -10.10 -1.61
CA SER A 112 23.46 -11.20 -1.56
C SER A 112 23.09 -12.25 -0.50
N ASP A 113 23.79 -13.38 -0.51
CA ASP A 113 23.64 -14.43 0.52
C ASP A 113 23.92 -13.90 1.92
N LYS A 114 25.00 -13.12 2.06
CA LYS A 114 25.33 -12.43 3.31
C LYS A 114 24.18 -11.53 3.79
N THR A 115 23.67 -10.66 2.93
CA THR A 115 22.57 -9.75 3.28
C THR A 115 21.27 -10.50 3.59
N TYR A 116 20.98 -11.59 2.87
CA TYR A 116 19.82 -12.43 3.13
C TYR A 116 19.85 -13.07 4.52
N GLU A 117 21.01 -13.58 4.95
CA GLU A 117 21.18 -14.13 6.30
C GLU A 117 21.05 -13.03 7.37
N ILE A 118 21.61 -11.84 7.14
CA ILE A 118 21.48 -10.71 8.07
C ILE A 118 19.99 -10.31 8.25
N TYR A 119 19.21 -10.26 7.17
CA TYR A 119 17.77 -10.01 7.24
C TYR A 119 16.98 -11.14 7.93
N GLY A 120 17.54 -12.35 8.00
CA GLY A 120 16.98 -13.47 8.77
C GLY A 120 17.14 -13.33 10.28
N GLY A 121 18.07 -12.47 10.72
CA GLY A 121 18.32 -12.18 12.13
C GLY A 121 17.54 -10.99 12.69
N ASP A 122 18.12 -10.35 13.71
CA ASP A 122 17.48 -9.28 14.46
C ASP A 122 17.41 -7.93 13.72
N LEU A 123 18.09 -7.78 12.58
CA LEU A 123 18.05 -6.55 11.76
C LEU A 123 16.62 -6.08 11.53
N THR A 124 15.70 -6.99 11.20
CA THR A 124 14.30 -6.63 10.91
C THR A 124 13.57 -6.00 12.10
N TYR A 125 13.96 -6.34 13.33
CA TYR A 125 13.43 -5.72 14.55
C TYR A 125 13.95 -4.30 14.72
N HIS A 126 15.29 -4.14 14.65
CA HIS A 126 15.94 -2.83 14.77
C HIS A 126 15.48 -1.88 13.67
N LEU A 127 15.35 -2.37 12.44
CA LEU A 127 14.86 -1.59 11.31
C LEU A 127 13.41 -1.15 11.52
N SER A 128 12.53 -2.06 11.97
CA SER A 128 11.14 -1.72 12.28
C SER A 128 11.02 -0.69 13.40
N HIS A 129 11.90 -0.75 14.40
CA HIS A 129 11.94 0.22 15.49
C HIS A 129 12.42 1.59 15.00
N ALA A 130 13.54 1.65 14.27
CA ALA A 130 14.10 2.88 13.73
C ALA A 130 13.11 3.62 12.80
N VAL A 131 12.44 2.89 11.91
CA VAL A 131 11.40 3.46 11.02
C VAL A 131 10.24 4.03 11.84
N ARG A 132 9.78 3.33 12.89
CA ARG A 132 8.69 3.81 13.74
C ARG A 132 9.05 5.06 14.53
N THR A 133 10.26 5.11 15.08
CA THR A 133 10.73 6.24 15.87
C THR A 133 10.93 7.47 14.99
N SER A 134 11.52 7.30 13.80
CA SER A 134 11.78 8.41 12.86
C SER A 134 10.51 9.03 12.27
N LEU A 135 9.40 8.27 12.24
CA LEU A 135 8.10 8.71 11.73
C LEU A 135 7.08 8.99 12.86
N ALA A 136 7.50 8.97 14.11
CA ALA A 136 6.66 9.39 15.22
C ALA A 136 6.46 10.91 15.17
N PRO A 137 5.28 11.44 15.60
CA PRO A 137 5.10 12.89 15.75
C PRO A 137 6.22 13.49 16.59
N GLY A 138 6.90 14.48 16.02
CA GLY A 138 8.13 15.05 16.57
C GLY A 138 8.85 15.90 15.52
N PRO A 139 9.92 16.63 15.91
CA PRO A 139 10.62 17.56 15.02
C PRO A 139 11.12 16.92 13.73
N HIS A 140 11.55 15.66 13.77
CA HIS A 140 12.02 14.93 12.59
C HIS A 140 10.91 14.70 11.55
N LEU A 141 9.70 14.34 12.01
CA LEU A 141 8.56 14.18 11.12
C LEU A 141 8.09 15.53 10.58
N ASP A 142 8.13 16.57 11.40
CA ASP A 142 7.69 17.92 11.01
C ASP A 142 8.61 18.52 9.94
N GLU A 143 9.93 18.35 10.08
CA GLU A 143 10.90 18.72 9.04
C GLU A 143 10.63 17.97 7.73
N GLN A 144 10.37 16.65 7.82
CA GLN A 144 10.06 15.80 6.67
C GLN A 144 8.76 16.24 5.97
N ASN A 145 7.72 16.53 6.74
CA ASN A 145 6.42 17.02 6.27
C ASN A 145 6.55 18.40 5.61
N LEU A 146 7.28 19.34 6.22
CA LEU A 146 7.45 20.68 5.66
C LEU A 146 8.17 20.63 4.31
N ARG A 147 9.23 19.82 4.19
CA ARG A 147 9.96 19.64 2.93
C ARG A 147 9.06 19.04 1.85
N MET A 148 8.35 17.95 2.18
CA MET A 148 7.39 17.31 1.29
C MET A 148 6.29 18.30 0.86
N GLY A 149 5.70 19.06 1.80
CA GLY A 149 4.64 20.03 1.52
C GLY A 149 5.10 21.17 0.60
N LYS A 150 6.33 21.67 0.80
CA LYS A 150 6.95 22.63 -0.14
C LYS A 150 7.11 22.04 -1.54
N ARG A 151 7.46 20.76 -1.66
CA ARG A 151 7.52 20.10 -2.97
C ARG A 151 6.14 19.94 -3.59
N VAL A 152 5.11 19.55 -2.83
CA VAL A 152 3.73 19.54 -3.32
C VAL A 152 3.32 20.91 -3.88
N LEU A 153 3.67 22.00 -3.17
CA LEU A 153 3.37 23.35 -3.63
C LEU A 153 4.00 23.65 -5.00
N ILE A 154 5.26 23.27 -5.20
CA ILE A 154 5.97 23.42 -6.49
C ILE A 154 5.27 22.65 -7.61
N GLU A 155 4.85 21.41 -7.35
CA GLU A 155 4.16 20.57 -8.36
C GLU A 155 2.79 21.15 -8.75
N ILE A 156 2.06 21.74 -7.79
CA ILE A 156 0.80 22.45 -8.05
C ILE A 156 1.07 23.76 -8.81
N ASP A 157 2.15 24.47 -8.48
CA ASP A 157 2.55 25.66 -9.22
C ASP A 157 2.91 25.34 -10.68
N ASP A 158 3.62 24.24 -10.97
CA ASP A 158 3.87 23.80 -12.37
C ASP A 158 2.55 23.52 -13.10
N LEU A 159 1.63 22.80 -12.44
CA LEU A 159 0.31 22.52 -12.98
C LEU A 159 -0.44 23.80 -13.36
N LEU A 160 -0.33 24.84 -12.53
CA LEU A 160 -1.00 26.15 -12.69
C LEU A 160 -0.22 27.16 -13.54
N ASN A 161 1.07 26.94 -13.85
CA ASN A 161 1.90 27.89 -14.63
C ASN A 161 2.25 27.49 -16.08
N ARG A 162 1.89 26.30 -16.59
CA ARG A 162 1.96 25.95 -18.03
C ARG A 162 1.12 26.88 -18.93
N GLY A 163 1.67 28.02 -19.30
CA GLY A 163 1.00 29.08 -20.05
C GLY A 163 0.86 28.83 -21.56
N GLY A 164 -0.37 28.94 -22.07
CA GLY A 164 -0.69 29.21 -23.46
C GLY A 164 -2.04 29.96 -23.56
N PRO A 165 -2.30 30.79 -24.58
CA PRO A 165 -3.40 31.76 -24.61
C PRO A 165 -4.78 31.18 -24.99
N PHE A 166 -4.94 29.86 -25.02
CA PHE A 166 -6.20 29.19 -25.36
C PHE A 166 -6.48 28.09 -24.34
N GLU A 167 -7.54 28.30 -23.57
CA GLU A 167 -8.58 27.34 -23.17
C GLU A 167 -8.18 25.84 -23.07
N ALA A 168 -8.22 25.32 -21.84
CA ALA A 168 -8.11 23.91 -21.42
C ALA A 168 -6.68 23.30 -21.32
N ARG A 169 -6.11 23.37 -20.10
CA ARG A 169 -4.97 22.55 -19.68
C ARG A 169 -5.44 21.15 -19.33
N ASN A 170 -5.47 20.27 -20.31
CA ASN A 170 -5.86 18.88 -20.12
C ASN A 170 -4.68 18.06 -19.59
N ILE A 171 -4.85 17.39 -18.46
CA ILE A 171 -3.87 16.43 -17.91
C ILE A 171 -4.52 15.09 -17.62
N HIS A 172 -3.71 14.04 -17.58
CA HIS A 172 -4.12 12.72 -17.10
C HIS A 172 -3.91 12.65 -15.58
N LEU A 173 -5.00 12.54 -14.82
CA LEU A 173 -4.98 12.65 -13.35
C LEU A 173 -4.11 11.57 -12.71
N LEU A 174 -4.24 10.29 -13.11
CA LEU A 174 -3.49 9.18 -12.53
C LEU A 174 -1.99 9.26 -12.85
N GLU A 175 -1.62 9.71 -14.05
CA GLU A 175 -0.23 9.99 -14.41
C GLU A 175 0.36 11.16 -13.59
N TRP A 176 -0.31 12.31 -13.60
CA TRP A 176 0.16 13.51 -12.90
C TRP A 176 0.28 13.29 -11.38
N LYS A 177 -0.72 12.69 -10.73
CA LYS A 177 -0.66 12.45 -9.29
C LYS A 177 0.39 11.42 -8.89
N ARG A 178 0.72 10.45 -9.77
CA ARG A 178 1.87 9.55 -9.55
C ARG A 178 3.17 10.33 -9.56
N HIS A 179 3.33 11.25 -10.52
CA HIS A 179 4.49 12.13 -10.56
C HIS A 179 4.61 12.96 -9.28
N LEU A 180 3.56 13.70 -8.93
CA LEU A 180 3.51 14.55 -7.75
C LEU A 180 3.89 13.78 -6.48
N VAL A 181 3.24 12.65 -6.22
CA VAL A 181 3.48 11.88 -5.00
C VAL A 181 4.89 11.32 -4.95
N VAL A 182 5.40 10.76 -6.06
CA VAL A 182 6.78 10.24 -6.07
C VAL A 182 7.78 11.37 -5.81
N GLN A 183 7.61 12.54 -6.42
CA GLN A 183 8.49 13.69 -6.20
C GLN A 183 8.39 14.21 -4.76
N ALA A 184 7.17 14.44 -4.25
CA ALA A 184 6.95 15.01 -2.93
C ALA A 184 7.36 14.07 -1.78
N SER A 185 6.91 12.81 -1.80
CA SER A 185 7.33 11.80 -0.83
C SER A 185 8.85 11.59 -0.84
N SER A 186 9.46 11.48 -2.02
CA SER A 186 10.91 11.25 -2.13
C SER A 186 11.71 12.46 -1.67
N CYS A 187 11.26 13.67 -1.99
CA CYS A 187 11.85 14.90 -1.50
C CYS A 187 11.79 14.95 0.03
N GLY A 188 10.63 14.68 0.64
CA GLY A 188 10.50 14.59 2.09
C GLY A 188 11.52 13.66 2.74
N VAL A 189 11.60 12.42 2.26
CA VAL A 189 12.45 11.36 2.86
C VAL A 189 13.93 11.51 2.52
N TYR A 190 14.27 11.75 1.25
CA TYR A 190 15.64 11.66 0.73
C TYR A 190 16.28 13.03 0.45
N GLY A 191 15.56 14.13 0.63
CA GLY A 191 16.04 15.47 0.30
C GLY A 191 15.80 15.85 -1.16
N ASP A 192 16.18 17.08 -1.51
CA ASP A 192 15.86 17.70 -2.79
C ASP A 192 16.56 17.03 -3.97
N GLN A 193 17.70 16.37 -3.73
CA GLN A 193 18.48 15.64 -4.74
C GLN A 193 18.22 14.13 -4.72
N HIS A 194 16.96 13.74 -4.44
CA HIS A 194 16.58 12.33 -4.33
C HIS A 194 16.79 11.54 -5.66
N PRO A 195 16.93 10.19 -5.59
CA PRO A 195 17.26 9.36 -6.76
C PRO A 195 16.21 9.28 -7.88
N LEU A 196 15.02 9.86 -7.67
CA LEU A 196 13.85 9.70 -8.53
C LEU A 196 13.44 10.99 -9.24
N LEU A 197 14.33 11.98 -9.31
CA LEU A 197 14.09 13.21 -10.09
C LEU A 197 13.95 12.94 -11.59
N ASP A 198 14.67 11.95 -12.13
CA ASP A 198 14.58 11.54 -13.53
C ASP A 198 13.28 10.75 -13.78
N PRO A 199 12.42 11.19 -14.73
CA PRO A 199 11.22 10.45 -15.15
C PRO A 199 11.51 8.98 -15.52
N LYS A 200 12.68 8.68 -16.08
CA LYS A 200 13.08 7.31 -16.39
C LYS A 200 13.23 6.47 -15.13
N GLY A 201 13.92 7.00 -14.11
CA GLY A 201 14.04 6.32 -12.80
C GLY A 201 12.68 6.07 -12.15
N MET A 202 11.76 7.03 -12.26
CA MET A 202 10.37 6.90 -11.77
C MET A 202 9.56 5.83 -12.53
N ALA A 203 9.71 5.73 -13.85
CA ALA A 203 9.04 4.68 -14.61
C ALA A 203 9.58 3.29 -14.24
N GLU A 204 10.91 3.17 -14.15
CA GLU A 204 11.57 1.90 -13.88
C GLU A 204 11.39 1.43 -12.43
N ILE A 205 11.25 2.31 -11.43
CA ILE A 205 10.99 1.90 -10.04
C ILE A 205 9.63 1.18 -9.90
N THR A 206 8.65 1.54 -10.71
CA THR A 206 7.34 0.85 -10.73
C THR A 206 7.46 -0.52 -11.42
N ALA A 207 8.20 -0.59 -12.53
CA ALA A 207 8.44 -1.84 -13.24
C ALA A 207 9.36 -2.81 -12.47
N HIS A 208 10.30 -2.28 -11.69
CA HIS A 208 11.26 -3.00 -10.85
C HIS A 208 10.59 -4.05 -9.95
N LEU A 209 9.39 -3.76 -9.42
CA LEU A 209 8.63 -4.70 -8.60
C LEU A 209 7.52 -5.45 -9.33
N ALA A 210 6.99 -4.91 -10.44
CA ALA A 210 5.77 -5.39 -11.10
C ALA A 210 5.86 -6.83 -11.61
N GLY A 211 5.35 -7.81 -10.85
CA GLY A 211 5.08 -9.18 -11.28
C GLY A 211 6.18 -10.21 -10.98
N LEU A 212 6.04 -11.44 -11.46
CA LEU A 212 7.10 -12.45 -11.39
C LEU A 212 8.06 -12.25 -12.56
N ASP A 213 9.36 -12.06 -12.32
CA ASP A 213 10.37 -11.98 -13.38
C ASP A 213 10.79 -13.40 -13.81
N ILE A 214 9.82 -14.15 -14.35
CA ILE A 214 9.98 -15.57 -14.69
C ILE A 214 11.07 -15.77 -15.78
N PHE A 215 11.31 -14.74 -16.60
CA PHE A 215 12.20 -14.80 -17.77
C PHE A 215 13.44 -13.90 -17.66
N GLY A 216 13.71 -13.31 -16.48
CA GLY A 216 14.91 -12.49 -16.24
C GLY A 216 14.98 -11.19 -17.07
N LYS A 217 13.85 -10.66 -17.55
CA LYS A 217 13.85 -9.46 -18.42
C LYS A 217 13.94 -8.16 -17.64
N ARG A 218 13.85 -8.18 -16.31
CA ARG A 218 13.83 -6.94 -15.52
C ARG A 218 15.20 -6.45 -15.07
N HIS A 219 16.28 -7.17 -15.38
CA HIS A 219 17.63 -6.80 -14.94
C HIS A 219 18.03 -5.37 -15.35
N GLU A 220 17.69 -4.93 -16.56
CA GLU A 220 18.01 -3.58 -17.05
C GLU A 220 17.25 -2.48 -16.26
N GLN A 221 15.97 -2.74 -15.95
CA GLN A 221 15.12 -1.82 -15.19
C GLN A 221 15.63 -1.67 -13.75
N ARG A 222 15.99 -2.79 -13.10
CA ARG A 222 16.59 -2.76 -11.76
C ARG A 222 17.93 -2.02 -11.78
N LYS A 223 18.71 -2.17 -12.84
CA LYS A 223 20.02 -1.50 -12.96
C LYS A 223 19.88 0.01 -12.94
N VAL A 224 18.95 0.59 -13.70
CA VAL A 224 18.71 2.05 -13.71
C VAL A 224 18.43 2.57 -12.30
N VAL A 225 17.53 1.88 -11.58
CA VAL A 225 17.18 2.22 -10.20
C VAL A 225 18.39 2.06 -9.28
N TYR A 226 19.06 0.90 -9.31
CA TYR A 226 20.18 0.61 -8.42
C TYR A 226 21.36 1.56 -8.63
N ASP A 227 21.66 1.93 -9.88
CA ASP A 227 22.72 2.89 -10.20
C ASP A 227 22.39 4.28 -9.60
N ALA A 228 21.13 4.73 -9.70
CA ALA A 228 20.68 5.99 -9.10
C ALA A 228 20.81 5.97 -7.56
N TYR A 229 20.38 4.89 -6.91
CA TYR A 229 20.53 4.74 -5.45
C TYR A 229 21.98 4.56 -5.02
N THR A 230 22.82 3.88 -5.82
CA THR A 230 24.25 3.73 -5.52
C THR A 230 24.94 5.09 -5.54
N LYS A 231 24.64 5.93 -6.55
CA LYS A 231 25.15 7.32 -6.61
C LYS A 231 24.71 8.11 -5.38
N TYR A 232 23.41 8.13 -5.10
CA TYR A 232 22.85 8.85 -3.96
C TYR A 232 23.42 8.37 -2.61
N CYS A 233 23.61 7.07 -2.42
CA CYS A 233 24.10 6.53 -1.16
C CYS A 233 25.58 6.86 -0.88
N ARG A 234 26.38 7.08 -1.94
CA ARG A 234 27.78 7.51 -1.86
C ARG A 234 27.92 8.99 -1.54
N GLU A 235 27.06 9.81 -2.14
CA GLU A 235 27.07 11.27 -2.03
C GLU A 235 25.84 11.74 -1.24
N LEU A 236 25.60 11.13 -0.07
CA LEU A 236 24.34 11.32 0.66
C LEU A 236 24.17 12.81 1.04
N PRO A 237 23.16 13.50 0.49
CA PRO A 237 22.96 14.92 0.75
C PRO A 237 22.70 15.20 2.24
N ASN A 238 23.12 16.38 2.72
CA ASN A 238 22.93 16.77 4.12
C ASN A 238 21.46 16.97 4.53
N ASP A 239 20.56 17.09 3.56
CA ASP A 239 19.13 17.36 3.75
C ASP A 239 18.25 16.08 3.74
N GLY A 240 18.84 14.89 3.73
CA GLY A 240 18.09 13.65 3.94
C GLY A 240 17.39 13.64 5.30
N SER A 241 16.22 13.00 5.40
CA SER A 241 15.48 12.89 6.67
C SER A 241 16.18 12.01 7.71
N GLU A 242 15.75 12.12 8.97
CA GLU A 242 16.14 11.20 10.04
C GLU A 242 15.81 9.75 9.67
N LEU A 243 14.67 9.53 9.00
CA LEU A 243 14.27 8.21 8.51
C LEU A 243 15.30 7.61 7.55
N ALA A 244 15.79 8.40 6.58
CA ALA A 244 16.79 7.94 5.62
C ALA A 244 18.15 7.66 6.30
N ARG A 245 18.54 8.51 7.27
CA ARG A 245 19.77 8.32 8.05
C ARG A 245 19.73 7.07 8.91
N GLU A 246 18.66 6.89 9.69
CA GLU A 246 18.50 5.73 10.57
C GLU A 246 18.32 4.43 9.80
N HIS A 247 17.62 4.46 8.66
CA HIS A 247 17.54 3.32 7.75
C HIS A 247 18.94 2.89 7.27
N LYS A 248 19.79 3.85 6.86
CA LYS A 248 21.19 3.57 6.51
C LYS A 248 21.98 3.02 7.68
N ARG A 249 21.94 3.70 8.82
CA ARG A 249 22.72 3.39 10.01
C ARG A 249 22.45 1.95 10.48
N VAL A 250 21.18 1.60 10.69
CA VAL A 250 20.78 0.29 11.20
C VAL A 250 21.18 -0.85 10.26
N ILE A 251 21.00 -0.68 8.94
CA ILE A 251 21.36 -1.71 7.95
C ILE A 251 22.88 -1.87 7.86
N ARG A 252 23.63 -0.77 7.86
CA ARG A 252 25.09 -0.79 7.75
C ARG A 252 25.77 -1.32 9.01
N GLU A 253 25.28 -0.97 10.19
CA GLU A 253 25.76 -1.51 11.48
C GLU A 253 25.52 -3.03 11.59
N ALA A 254 24.46 -3.55 10.98
CA ALA A 254 24.21 -4.98 10.88
C ALA A 254 25.16 -5.73 9.92
N GLY A 255 26.06 -5.01 9.23
CA GLY A 255 27.10 -5.59 8.38
C GLY A 255 26.72 -5.77 6.91
N VAL A 256 25.58 -5.24 6.46
CA VAL A 256 25.16 -5.25 5.04
C VAL A 256 26.06 -4.33 4.24
N ASP A 257 26.64 -4.80 3.13
CA ASP A 257 27.59 -4.06 2.30
C ASP A 257 26.96 -2.85 1.56
N GLU A 258 27.77 -1.89 1.11
CA GLU A 258 27.26 -0.59 0.61
C GLU A 258 26.40 -0.75 -0.65
N LEU A 259 26.82 -1.62 -1.56
CA LEU A 259 26.06 -1.92 -2.78
C LEU A 259 24.72 -2.57 -2.45
N ASP A 260 24.70 -3.54 -1.54
CA ASP A 260 23.46 -4.19 -1.12
C ASP A 260 22.55 -3.22 -0.38
N TYR A 261 23.11 -2.33 0.45
CA TYR A 261 22.36 -1.25 1.07
C TYR A 261 21.68 -0.35 0.02
N ALA A 262 22.38 0.06 -1.03
CA ALA A 262 21.78 0.88 -2.08
C ALA A 262 20.57 0.19 -2.75
N LYS A 263 20.67 -1.12 -3.00
CA LYS A 263 19.54 -1.92 -3.49
C LYS A 263 18.39 -1.95 -2.48
N GLN A 264 18.68 -2.18 -1.20
CA GLN A 264 17.64 -2.18 -0.16
C GLN A 264 17.00 -0.79 0.04
N ALA A 265 17.76 0.29 -0.08
CA ALA A 265 17.24 1.65 -0.04
C ALA A 265 16.27 1.93 -1.19
N SER A 266 16.56 1.42 -2.39
CA SER A 266 15.65 1.54 -3.53
C SER A 266 14.31 0.83 -3.29
N LEU A 267 14.35 -0.36 -2.65
CA LEU A 267 13.16 -1.09 -2.24
C LEU A 267 12.35 -0.33 -1.18
N PHE A 268 13.04 0.26 -0.18
CA PHE A 268 12.39 1.02 0.88
C PHE A 268 11.58 2.20 0.34
N THR A 269 12.08 2.86 -0.70
CA THR A 269 11.44 4.02 -1.33
C THR A 269 10.01 3.74 -1.79
N ILE A 270 9.76 2.53 -2.30
CA ILE A 270 8.43 2.15 -2.80
C ILE A 270 7.42 2.04 -1.67
N THR A 271 7.87 1.67 -0.47
CA THR A 271 7.01 1.62 0.72
C THR A 271 6.52 3.00 1.15
N VAL A 272 7.18 4.08 0.69
CA VAL A 272 6.83 5.46 1.03
C VAL A 272 5.63 5.95 0.22
N PHE A 273 5.58 5.69 -1.09
CA PHE A 273 4.57 6.31 -1.99
C PHE A 273 3.54 5.34 -2.60
N SER A 274 3.78 4.03 -2.58
CA SER A 274 2.96 3.04 -3.33
C SER A 274 1.47 3.06 -2.98
N ASN A 275 1.14 3.39 -1.73
CA ASN A 275 -0.24 3.55 -1.26
C ASN A 275 -0.69 5.01 -1.23
N THR A 276 0.23 5.97 -1.03
CA THR A 276 -0.11 7.41 -1.02
C THR A 276 -0.66 7.86 -2.37
N ALA A 277 -0.08 7.39 -3.48
CA ALA A 277 -0.55 7.74 -4.82
C ALA A 277 -2.00 7.29 -5.09
N PRO A 278 -2.41 6.03 -4.89
CA PRO A 278 -3.82 5.64 -5.04
C PRO A 278 -4.72 6.32 -4.00
N THR A 279 -4.30 6.50 -2.75
CA THR A 279 -5.08 7.25 -1.75
C THR A 279 -5.38 8.67 -2.23
N PHE A 280 -4.37 9.39 -2.74
CA PHE A 280 -4.54 10.74 -3.24
C PHE A 280 -5.50 10.79 -4.43
N TYR A 281 -5.39 9.85 -5.38
CA TYR A 281 -6.33 9.75 -6.50
C TYR A 281 -7.77 9.61 -6.02
N TRP A 282 -8.03 8.65 -5.14
CA TRP A 282 -9.38 8.41 -4.64
C TRP A 282 -9.89 9.58 -3.81
N THR A 283 -9.02 10.26 -3.06
CA THR A 283 -9.38 11.47 -2.31
C THR A 283 -9.82 12.58 -3.27
N VAL A 284 -9.05 12.86 -4.32
CA VAL A 284 -9.42 13.84 -5.35
C VAL A 284 -10.72 13.42 -6.04
N TRP A 285 -10.85 12.16 -6.43
CA TRP A 285 -12.07 11.68 -7.07
C TRP A 285 -13.29 11.81 -6.13
N GLU A 286 -13.19 11.43 -4.86
CA GLU A 286 -14.28 11.52 -3.88
C GLU A 286 -14.73 12.97 -3.66
N VAL A 287 -13.78 13.90 -3.56
CA VAL A 287 -14.07 15.33 -3.37
C VAL A 287 -14.68 15.94 -4.64
N PHE A 288 -14.03 15.78 -5.79
CA PHE A 288 -14.43 16.49 -7.02
C PHE A 288 -15.59 15.83 -7.77
N SER A 289 -15.87 14.53 -7.55
CA SER A 289 -17.04 13.85 -8.14
C SER A 289 -18.34 14.10 -7.38
N ARG A 290 -18.28 14.70 -6.18
CA ARG A 290 -19.42 14.93 -5.29
C ARG A 290 -19.55 16.42 -4.98
N PRO A 291 -20.34 17.19 -5.79
CA PRO A 291 -20.44 18.64 -5.65
C PRO A 291 -20.82 19.13 -4.25
N GLY A 292 -21.68 18.39 -3.54
CA GLY A 292 -22.04 18.70 -2.15
C GLY A 292 -20.86 18.63 -1.19
N ILE A 293 -20.02 17.58 -1.29
CA ILE A 293 -18.81 17.44 -0.47
C ILE A 293 -17.78 18.51 -0.84
N LEU A 294 -17.58 18.78 -2.13
CA LEU A 294 -16.67 19.84 -2.56
C LEU A 294 -17.09 21.20 -1.99
N ALA A 295 -18.39 21.52 -2.04
CA ALA A 295 -18.94 22.74 -1.47
C ALA A 295 -18.77 22.76 0.07
N GLU A 296 -19.08 21.66 0.75
CA GLU A 296 -18.88 21.53 2.20
C GLU A 296 -17.41 21.69 2.60
N ILE A 297 -16.45 21.12 1.88
CA ILE A 297 -15.02 21.28 2.16
C ILE A 297 -14.59 22.74 1.91
N ARG A 298 -15.08 23.36 0.84
CA ARG A 298 -14.85 24.80 0.58
C ARG A 298 -15.46 25.68 1.66
N ASP A 299 -16.53 25.23 2.31
CA ASP A 299 -17.23 25.88 3.43
C ASP A 299 -16.83 25.32 4.83
N GLU A 300 -15.80 24.47 4.90
CA GLU A 300 -15.29 23.74 6.08
C GLU A 300 -16.32 22.94 6.93
N ARG A 301 -17.08 22.03 6.31
CA ARG A 301 -17.71 20.90 7.00
C ARG A 301 -17.13 19.56 6.54
N PRO A 302 -16.70 18.67 7.46
CA PRO A 302 -16.04 17.42 7.09
C PRO A 302 -17.04 16.32 6.72
N SER A 303 -16.71 15.52 5.70
CA SER A 303 -17.42 14.28 5.32
C SER A 303 -16.47 13.08 5.20
N GLU A 304 -17.02 11.86 5.34
CA GLU A 304 -16.30 10.60 5.55
C GLU A 304 -16.00 9.82 4.25
N GLY A 305 -14.92 9.02 4.25
CA GLY A 305 -14.50 8.16 3.12
C GLY A 305 -13.98 6.80 3.57
N VAL A 306 -14.00 5.81 2.68
CA VAL A 306 -13.64 4.40 2.97
C VAL A 306 -12.38 3.96 2.19
N MET A 307 -11.45 3.29 2.86
CA MET A 307 -10.13 2.91 2.32
C MET A 307 -9.77 1.48 2.71
N SER A 308 -9.37 0.61 1.77
CA SER A 308 -9.12 -0.83 2.00
C SER A 308 -7.62 -1.19 2.16
N THR A 309 -7.29 -2.10 3.07
CA THR A 309 -5.92 -2.62 3.30
C THR A 309 -5.85 -4.14 3.37
N LEU A 310 -4.64 -4.70 3.24
CA LEU A 310 -4.37 -6.11 3.49
C LEU A 310 -3.39 -6.27 4.65
N ALA A 311 -3.78 -6.99 5.70
CA ALA A 311 -2.86 -7.42 6.76
C ALA A 311 -2.55 -8.92 6.61
N PHE A 312 -1.27 -9.27 6.46
CA PHE A 312 -0.78 -10.63 6.19
C PHE A 312 0.30 -11.06 7.20
N ARG A 313 0.27 -12.32 7.68
CA ARG A 313 1.24 -12.87 8.64
C ARG A 313 1.51 -14.36 8.37
N LYS A 314 2.69 -14.84 8.74
CA LYS A 314 3.05 -16.27 8.79
C LYS A 314 2.82 -16.81 10.22
N VAL A 315 2.23 -18.00 10.32
CA VAL A 315 2.07 -18.74 11.58
C VAL A 315 3.38 -19.46 11.88
N MET A 316 4.06 -19.05 12.94
CA MET A 316 5.36 -19.56 13.36
C MET A 316 5.25 -20.83 14.21
N THR A 317 4.20 -20.91 15.04
CA THR A 317 3.89 -22.05 15.91
C THR A 317 2.39 -22.30 15.92
N ASP A 318 1.97 -23.55 16.14
CA ASP A 318 0.55 -23.88 16.32
C ASP A 318 -0.07 -22.97 17.37
N THR A 319 -1.15 -22.28 17.00
CA THR A 319 -1.75 -21.22 17.80
C THR A 319 -3.26 -21.40 17.85
N MET A 320 -3.82 -21.53 19.06
CA MET A 320 -5.26 -21.52 19.27
C MET A 320 -5.75 -20.07 19.43
N LEU A 321 -6.56 -19.61 18.49
CA LEU A 321 -7.19 -18.30 18.49
C LEU A 321 -8.60 -18.40 19.07
N ASP A 322 -8.92 -17.54 20.03
CA ASP A 322 -10.26 -17.44 20.64
C ASP A 322 -10.78 -18.76 21.24
N GLY A 323 -9.86 -19.67 21.62
CA GLY A 323 -10.20 -21.00 22.12
C GLY A 323 -10.90 -21.91 21.10
N ARG A 324 -11.03 -21.47 19.84
CA ARG A 324 -11.89 -22.10 18.82
C ARG A 324 -11.15 -22.44 17.53
N TYR A 325 -10.26 -21.57 17.06
CA TYR A 325 -9.60 -21.71 15.76
C TYR A 325 -8.14 -22.09 15.93
N LEU A 326 -7.78 -23.31 15.53
CA LEU A 326 -6.39 -23.72 15.45
C LEU A 326 -5.75 -23.18 14.17
N LEU A 327 -4.68 -22.41 14.31
CA LEU A 327 -3.81 -21.99 13.22
C LEU A 327 -2.53 -22.83 13.25
N LYS A 328 -2.28 -23.66 12.24
CA LYS A 328 -1.11 -24.55 12.20
C LYS A 328 0.14 -23.84 11.72
N ALA A 329 1.29 -24.18 12.31
CA ALA A 329 2.60 -23.66 11.96
C ALA A 329 2.93 -23.88 10.47
N GLY A 330 3.62 -22.91 9.87
CA GLY A 330 3.99 -22.92 8.46
C GLY A 330 2.95 -22.34 7.50
N ASN A 331 1.70 -22.18 7.95
CA ASN A 331 0.61 -21.55 7.18
C ASN A 331 0.59 -20.02 7.34
N PHE A 332 -0.39 -19.38 6.70
CA PHE A 332 -0.52 -17.92 6.64
C PHE A 332 -1.89 -17.47 7.14
N ILE A 333 -1.98 -16.25 7.67
CA ILE A 333 -3.25 -15.61 8.03
C ILE A 333 -3.36 -14.23 7.38
N GLN A 334 -4.55 -13.93 6.88
CA GLN A 334 -4.91 -12.69 6.24
C GLN A 334 -6.17 -12.08 6.85
N MET A 335 -6.17 -10.77 7.01
CA MET A 335 -7.32 -9.98 7.43
C MET A 335 -7.58 -8.94 6.33
N PRO A 336 -8.45 -9.24 5.35
CA PRO A 336 -8.77 -8.30 4.28
C PRO A 336 -9.60 -7.14 4.83
N GLY A 337 -9.06 -5.93 4.75
CA GLY A 337 -9.72 -4.72 5.25
C GLY A 337 -11.04 -4.45 4.56
N HIS A 338 -11.14 -4.70 3.26
CA HIS A 338 -12.38 -4.48 2.50
C HIS A 338 -13.61 -5.15 3.16
N LEU A 339 -13.49 -6.40 3.63
CA LEU A 339 -14.58 -7.12 4.28
C LEU A 339 -15.02 -6.47 5.60
N ILE A 340 -14.07 -5.88 6.33
CA ILE A 340 -14.35 -5.12 7.55
C ILE A 340 -15.00 -3.78 7.19
N HIS A 341 -14.47 -3.09 6.18
CA HIS A 341 -14.93 -1.76 5.77
C HIS A 341 -16.27 -1.77 5.06
N SER A 342 -16.65 -2.88 4.41
CA SER A 342 -17.95 -3.04 3.74
C SER A 342 -19.07 -3.51 4.67
N ASP A 343 -18.77 -3.83 5.93
CA ASP A 343 -19.76 -4.27 6.90
C ASP A 343 -20.61 -3.06 7.33
N THR A 344 -21.78 -2.92 6.71
CA THR A 344 -22.67 -1.77 6.94
C THR A 344 -23.14 -1.67 8.39
N SER A 345 -23.18 -2.78 9.13
CA SER A 345 -23.53 -2.78 10.55
C SER A 345 -22.56 -1.97 11.42
N LEU A 346 -21.33 -1.74 10.96
CA LEU A 346 -20.36 -0.89 11.65
C LEU A 346 -20.60 0.61 11.42
N TRP A 347 -21.19 0.97 10.27
CA TRP A 347 -21.31 2.36 9.81
C TRP A 347 -22.70 2.96 10.07
N GLU A 348 -23.75 2.14 10.04
CA GLU A 348 -25.15 2.59 10.06
C GLU A 348 -25.63 3.17 11.40
N GLU A 349 -24.95 2.93 12.53
CA GLU A 349 -25.52 3.30 13.84
C GLU A 349 -24.98 4.59 14.51
N LYS A 350 -23.80 5.16 14.19
CA LYS A 350 -23.20 6.20 15.09
C LYS A 350 -22.31 7.31 14.49
N GLY A 351 -22.10 7.37 13.17
CA GLY A 351 -21.10 8.26 12.54
C GLY A 351 -19.65 7.87 12.91
N ALA A 352 -18.63 8.42 12.23
CA ALA A 352 -17.23 7.99 12.40
C ALA A 352 -16.71 8.07 13.84
N ALA A 353 -17.28 8.94 14.68
CA ALA A 353 -16.86 9.14 16.06
C ALA A 353 -17.09 7.91 16.98
N ALA A 354 -17.95 6.96 16.59
CA ALA A 354 -18.23 5.78 17.41
C ALA A 354 -17.85 4.44 16.76
N LEU A 355 -17.10 4.48 15.66
CA LEU A 355 -16.50 3.27 15.09
C LEU A 355 -15.53 2.64 16.09
N PRO A 356 -15.58 1.31 16.29
CA PRO A 356 -14.57 0.63 17.09
C PRO A 356 -13.19 0.80 16.45
N PRO A 357 -12.08 0.76 17.21
CA PRO A 357 -10.72 0.85 16.66
C PRO A 357 -10.39 -0.22 15.60
N SER A 358 -11.16 -1.31 15.55
CA SER A 358 -11.07 -2.37 14.55
C SER A 358 -11.98 -2.18 13.34
N GLY A 359 -12.84 -1.15 13.31
CA GLY A 359 -13.79 -0.88 12.23
C GLY A 359 -13.17 -0.14 11.04
N PHE A 360 -12.04 0.56 11.25
CA PHE A 360 -11.28 1.20 10.17
C PHE A 360 -9.80 0.80 10.21
N VAL A 361 -9.45 -0.20 9.42
CA VAL A 361 -8.11 -0.83 9.41
C VAL A 361 -7.20 -0.36 8.28
N ALA A 362 -7.48 0.81 7.70
CA ALA A 362 -6.81 1.27 6.48
C ALA A 362 -5.33 1.65 6.67
N TRP A 363 -4.85 1.64 7.92
CA TRP A 363 -3.43 1.77 8.26
C TRP A 363 -2.87 0.49 8.90
N GLY A 364 -3.59 -0.63 8.80
CA GLY A 364 -3.39 -1.81 9.63
C GLY A 364 -4.16 -1.71 10.95
N ALA A 365 -3.79 -2.53 11.93
CA ALA A 365 -4.44 -2.56 13.23
C ALA A 365 -3.40 -2.59 14.37
N PRO A 366 -3.65 -1.93 15.51
CA PRO A 366 -2.71 -1.94 16.64
C PRO A 366 -2.37 -3.37 17.11
N PRO A 367 -1.10 -3.64 17.49
CA PRO A 367 0.02 -2.72 17.57
C PRO A 367 0.80 -2.57 16.24
N HIS A 368 0.30 -3.09 15.13
CA HIS A 368 0.98 -3.16 13.83
C HIS A 368 0.38 -2.18 12.81
N LEU A 369 0.40 -0.89 13.15
CA LEU A 369 0.02 0.20 12.25
C LEU A 369 1.16 0.56 11.30
N CYS A 370 0.80 1.11 10.13
CA CYS A 370 1.72 1.77 9.20
C CYS A 370 2.48 2.89 9.94
N PRO A 371 3.82 2.85 9.97
CA PRO A 371 4.60 3.89 10.63
C PRO A 371 4.48 5.24 9.92
N ALA A 372 4.34 5.25 8.59
CA ALA A 372 4.26 6.47 7.78
C ALA A 372 2.84 7.07 7.67
N ARG A 373 1.86 6.58 8.44
CA ARG A 373 0.45 7.02 8.32
C ARG A 373 0.28 8.53 8.49
N GLN A 374 1.03 9.14 9.41
CA GLN A 374 0.99 10.60 9.61
C GLN A 374 1.57 11.33 8.40
N PHE A 375 2.79 10.96 7.97
CA PHE A 375 3.44 11.53 6.78
C PHE A 375 2.54 11.46 5.53
N ALA A 376 2.01 10.28 5.22
CA ALA A 376 1.13 10.08 4.07
C ALA A 376 -0.19 10.86 4.19
N THR A 377 -0.75 10.97 5.40
CA THR A 377 -1.98 11.75 5.63
C THR A 377 -1.71 13.24 5.38
N VAL A 378 -0.60 13.78 5.89
CA VAL A 378 -0.22 15.18 5.69
C VAL A 378 0.02 15.48 4.21
N GLU A 379 0.65 14.58 3.46
CA GLU A 379 0.83 14.72 2.01
C GLU A 379 -0.51 14.86 1.28
N VAL A 380 -1.41 13.91 1.49
CA VAL A 380 -2.72 13.86 0.83
C VAL A 380 -3.55 15.08 1.19
N LEU A 381 -3.54 15.51 2.46
CA LEU A 381 -4.30 16.67 2.92
C LEU A 381 -3.75 17.98 2.33
N ILE A 382 -2.44 18.20 2.34
CA ILE A 382 -1.83 19.39 1.74
C ILE A 382 -2.15 19.45 0.24
N ALA A 383 -1.92 18.35 -0.48
CA ALA A 383 -2.16 18.29 -1.92
C ALA A 383 -3.64 18.51 -2.26
N THR A 384 -4.54 17.87 -1.50
CA THR A 384 -6.00 18.02 -1.70
C THR A 384 -6.46 19.44 -1.37
N ALA A 385 -6.00 20.03 -0.26
CA ALA A 385 -6.36 21.40 0.11
C ALA A 385 -5.93 22.41 -0.97
N LEU A 386 -4.69 22.29 -1.47
CA LEU A 386 -4.20 23.14 -2.56
C LEU A 386 -5.03 22.95 -3.85
N LEU A 387 -5.44 21.72 -4.17
CA LEU A 387 -6.32 21.47 -5.32
C LEU A 387 -7.74 22.01 -5.14
N VAL A 388 -8.31 21.95 -3.94
CA VAL A 388 -9.67 22.43 -3.68
C VAL A 388 -9.76 23.97 -3.79
N VAL A 389 -8.70 24.65 -3.37
CA VAL A 389 -8.67 26.11 -3.23
C VAL A 389 -8.15 26.81 -4.49
N ARG A 390 -7.18 26.23 -5.21
CA ARG A 390 -6.44 26.97 -6.26
C ARG A 390 -6.95 26.71 -7.68
N PRO A 391 -6.99 25.47 -8.20
CA PRO A 391 -7.60 25.19 -9.48
C PRO A 391 -9.11 24.92 -9.40
N ASP A 392 -9.78 25.12 -10.53
CA ASP A 392 -11.03 24.46 -10.83
C ASP A 392 -10.75 23.25 -11.75
N LEU A 393 -11.01 22.05 -11.23
CA LEU A 393 -10.81 20.80 -11.97
C LEU A 393 -12.13 20.29 -12.54
N GLN A 394 -12.16 20.00 -13.84
CA GLN A 394 -13.31 19.36 -14.47
C GLN A 394 -12.87 18.16 -15.31
N PRO A 395 -13.61 17.04 -15.31
CA PRO A 395 -13.32 15.94 -16.23
C PRO A 395 -13.62 16.37 -17.67
N HIS A 396 -12.90 15.83 -18.64
CA HIS A 396 -13.12 16.12 -20.07
C HIS A 396 -14.45 15.53 -20.62
N GLY A 397 -15.24 14.84 -19.78
CA GLY A 397 -16.61 14.44 -20.10
C GLY A 397 -17.61 15.17 -19.19
N ASP A 398 -18.91 15.06 -19.49
CA ASP A 398 -19.96 15.78 -18.73
C ASP A 398 -19.99 15.43 -17.22
N ALA A 399 -19.37 14.32 -16.81
CA ALA A 399 -19.29 13.90 -15.41
C ALA A 399 -18.09 12.99 -15.11
N TRP A 400 -17.70 12.94 -13.85
CA TRP A 400 -16.83 11.90 -13.30
C TRP A 400 -17.55 10.54 -13.39
N ASP A 401 -16.81 9.49 -13.77
CA ASP A 401 -17.34 8.12 -13.69
C ASP A 401 -17.70 7.81 -12.23
N LYS A 402 -18.97 7.44 -11.99
CA LYS A 402 -19.50 7.13 -10.65
C LYS A 402 -18.92 5.85 -10.06
N PHE A 403 -18.50 4.91 -10.91
CA PHE A 403 -17.98 3.62 -10.48
C PHE A 403 -16.74 3.23 -11.28
N PRO A 404 -15.60 3.95 -11.11
CA PRO A 404 -14.40 3.67 -11.88
C PRO A 404 -13.94 2.23 -11.62
N ALA A 405 -13.80 1.44 -12.68
CA ALA A 405 -13.32 0.06 -12.57
C ALA A 405 -11.92 0.02 -11.93
N LEU A 406 -11.63 -0.97 -11.09
CA LEU A 406 -10.34 -1.10 -10.39
C LEU A 406 -9.31 -1.87 -11.23
N ASN A 407 -8.03 -1.51 -11.07
CA ASN A 407 -6.92 -2.24 -11.66
C ASN A 407 -6.40 -3.33 -10.71
N TYR A 408 -6.94 -4.54 -10.83
CA TYR A 408 -6.55 -5.70 -10.02
C TYR A 408 -5.14 -6.25 -10.29
N LYS A 409 -4.44 -5.73 -11.32
CA LYS A 409 -3.07 -6.13 -11.65
C LYS A 409 -2.01 -5.24 -10.98
N ASP A 410 -2.43 -4.23 -10.22
CA ASP A 410 -1.53 -3.34 -9.50
C ASP A 410 -0.93 -4.05 -8.27
N LEU A 411 0.29 -3.67 -7.90
CA LEU A 411 0.98 -4.20 -6.72
C LEU A 411 0.64 -3.43 -5.44
N SER A 412 0.05 -2.24 -5.58
CA SER A 412 -0.40 -1.45 -4.46
C SER A 412 -1.50 -2.17 -3.67
N THR A 413 -1.48 -2.02 -2.34
CA THR A 413 -2.56 -2.58 -1.51
C THR A 413 -3.88 -1.85 -1.73
N LEU A 414 -3.81 -0.59 -2.19
CA LEU A 414 -4.92 0.22 -2.66
C LEU A 414 -4.93 0.25 -4.19
N LEU A 415 -5.97 -0.30 -4.78
CA LEU A 415 -6.07 -0.46 -6.23
C LEU A 415 -6.23 0.91 -6.91
N ASN A 416 -5.40 1.18 -7.92
CA ASN A 416 -5.60 2.30 -8.83
C ASN A 416 -6.85 2.09 -9.71
N PRO A 417 -7.45 3.16 -10.27
CA PRO A 417 -8.45 3.00 -11.33
C PRO A 417 -7.83 2.28 -12.53
N ARG A 418 -8.67 1.57 -13.28
CA ARG A 418 -8.30 0.83 -14.48
C ARG A 418 -8.02 1.76 -15.66
N LYS A 419 -8.71 2.89 -15.72
CA LYS A 419 -8.56 3.91 -16.76
C LYS A 419 -8.18 5.23 -16.12
N ASP A 420 -7.28 5.96 -16.78
CA ASP A 420 -6.99 7.33 -16.40
C ASP A 420 -8.14 8.26 -16.81
N VAL A 421 -8.29 9.37 -16.09
CA VAL A 421 -9.27 10.42 -16.37
C VAL A 421 -8.51 11.65 -16.86
N CYS A 422 -8.89 12.12 -18.04
CA CYS A 422 -8.41 13.42 -18.54
C CYS A 422 -9.21 14.53 -17.84
N ILE A 423 -8.51 15.47 -17.20
CA ILE A 423 -9.11 16.60 -16.50
C ILE A 423 -8.60 17.92 -17.09
N SER A 424 -9.50 18.87 -17.27
CA SER A 424 -9.16 20.26 -17.54
C SER A 424 -8.86 20.98 -16.23
N VAL A 425 -7.83 21.80 -16.25
CA VAL A 425 -7.40 22.62 -15.11
C VAL A 425 -7.63 24.09 -15.44
N GLY A 426 -8.61 24.70 -14.78
CA GLY A 426 -8.83 26.14 -14.73
C GLY A 426 -8.10 26.74 -13.53
N VAL A 427 -7.64 28.00 -13.65
CA VAL A 427 -7.08 28.75 -12.52
C VAL A 427 -8.22 29.55 -11.90
N SER A 428 -8.41 29.45 -10.58
CA SER A 428 -9.40 30.26 -9.87
C SER A 428 -8.90 31.69 -9.65
N ASP A 429 -9.73 32.69 -9.95
CA ASP A 429 -9.42 34.11 -9.75
C ASP A 429 -9.29 34.50 -8.27
N ASN A 430 -9.87 33.71 -7.37
CA ASN A 430 -10.00 34.04 -5.93
C ASN A 430 -8.71 33.84 -5.11
N TRP A 431 -7.68 33.20 -5.70
CA TRP A 431 -6.51 32.69 -4.97
C TRP A 431 -5.19 32.86 -5.73
N VAL A 432 -5.13 33.89 -6.59
CA VAL A 432 -3.96 34.27 -7.38
C VAL A 432 -2.90 34.92 -6.48
N GLY A 433 -1.65 34.44 -6.54
CA GLY A 433 -0.55 35.04 -5.79
C GLY A 433 0.60 34.06 -5.53
N LYS A 434 1.58 34.54 -4.76
CA LYS A 434 2.68 33.71 -4.26
C LYS A 434 2.22 32.99 -3.00
N TRP A 435 2.30 31.67 -3.03
CA TRP A 435 1.96 30.81 -1.91
C TRP A 435 3.20 30.41 -1.13
N SER A 436 3.04 30.25 0.18
CA SER A 436 4.02 29.62 1.06
C SER A 436 3.31 28.63 1.97
N LEU A 437 4.02 27.58 2.36
CA LEU A 437 3.52 26.58 3.29
C LEU A 437 4.30 26.68 4.60
N GLU A 438 3.56 26.81 5.69
CA GLU A 438 4.08 26.83 7.05
C GLU A 438 3.38 25.72 7.85
N MET A 439 4.15 25.02 8.69
CA MET A 439 3.59 24.07 9.65
C MET A 439 3.29 24.83 10.93
N GLY A 440 2.13 24.55 11.51
CA GLY A 440 1.72 25.12 12.79
C GLY A 440 1.25 24.02 13.74
N GLU A 441 1.02 24.39 15.00
CA GLU A 441 0.59 23.45 16.03
C GLU A 441 -0.61 22.61 15.59
N SER A 442 -0.52 21.30 15.82
CA SER A 442 -1.59 20.37 15.48
C SER A 442 -2.85 20.67 16.29
N ARG A 443 -3.93 21.05 15.62
CA ARG A 443 -5.26 21.28 16.22
C ARG A 443 -6.16 20.03 16.20
N SER A 444 -5.66 18.91 15.69
CA SER A 444 -6.43 17.66 15.55
C SER A 444 -6.30 16.76 16.77
N ARG A 445 -7.38 16.03 17.11
CA ARG A 445 -7.40 15.06 18.23
C ARG A 445 -6.38 13.93 18.08
N VAL A 446 -6.04 13.58 16.85
CA VAL A 446 -4.92 12.68 16.52
C VAL A 446 -3.79 13.54 15.98
N PRO A 447 -2.64 13.65 16.66
CA PRO A 447 -1.54 14.49 16.19
C PRO A 447 -0.96 13.90 14.90
N LEU A 448 -1.10 14.67 13.81
CA LEU A 448 -0.52 14.36 12.50
C LEU A 448 0.93 14.89 12.38
N ALA A 449 1.26 15.88 13.21
CA ALA A 449 2.55 16.56 13.34
C ALA A 449 2.71 16.98 14.81
N SER A 450 3.93 17.28 15.27
CA SER A 450 4.10 17.87 16.62
C SER A 450 3.89 19.38 16.65
N GLY A 451 4.08 20.06 15.52
CA GLY A 451 3.86 21.50 15.37
C GLY A 451 5.06 22.15 14.72
#